data_AF-A0A5N5P9J4-F1
#
_entry.id   AF-A0A5N5P9J4-F1
#
_cell.length_a   1.000
_cell.length_b   1.000
_cell.length_c   1.000
_cell.angle_alpha   90.00
_cell.angle_beta   90.00
_cell.angle_gamma   90.00
#
_symmetry.space_group_name_H-M   'P 1'
#
loop_
_entity.id
_entity.type
_entity.pdbx_description
1 polymer ?
#
loop_
_entity_poly.entity_id
_entity_poly.type
_entity_poly.pdbx_seq_one_letter_code
_entity_poly.pdbx_strand_id
1 'polypeptide(L)'
;MSASGGKSEEIAAAAQQNAALYLAEIPPEADAARRLLEQYSGIAPEDVDAHIRDIRDQAWKVFPYGGIGSFSFLDFNSTLQDPQFQTVVARLTAPGSMETFLDVGCAFGTVVRQLIAEGVPSERLFGTDLQPRFLELGRELFRDRESSSATFVAGDMLKEDDARLDVL
;
A
#
# COMPACT_ATOMS: atom_id res chain seq x y z
N MET A 1 13.61 -6.95 28.85
CA MET A 1 12.92 -5.64 28.89
C MET A 1 13.95 -4.56 28.57
N SER A 2 14.10 -4.16 27.30
CA SER A 2 14.85 -2.95 26.88
C SER A 2 14.70 -2.59 25.39
N ALA A 3 13.99 -3.37 24.57
CA ALA A 3 13.87 -3.11 23.13
C ALA A 3 12.82 -2.05 22.74
N SER A 4 11.92 -1.64 23.64
CA SER A 4 10.82 -0.73 23.28
C SER A 4 11.20 0.75 23.27
N GLY A 5 12.20 1.16 24.06
CA GLY A 5 12.64 2.56 24.14
C GLY A 5 13.26 3.07 22.84
N GLY A 6 14.14 2.27 22.23
CA GLY A 6 14.84 2.65 21.00
C GLY A 6 13.91 2.83 19.80
N LYS A 7 12.88 1.98 19.67
CA LYS A 7 11.92 2.09 18.55
C LYS A 7 11.05 3.34 18.65
N SER A 8 10.65 3.74 19.86
CA SER A 8 9.88 4.97 20.07
C SER A 8 10.72 6.23 19.79
N GLU A 9 11.99 6.24 20.19
CA GLU A 9 12.91 7.34 19.90
C GLU A 9 13.19 7.45 18.39
N GLU A 10 13.36 6.33 17.70
CA GLU A 10 13.55 6.28 16.25
C GLU A 10 12.33 6.83 15.49
N ILE A 11 11.13 6.42 15.89
CA ILE A 11 9.88 6.96 15.33
C ILE A 11 9.79 8.47 15.58
N ALA A 12 10.11 8.95 16.79
CA ALA A 12 10.08 10.37 17.10
C ALA A 12 11.09 11.18 16.26
N ALA A 13 12.31 10.65 16.09
CA ALA A 13 13.34 11.27 15.26
C ALA A 13 12.92 11.32 13.78
N ALA A 14 12.36 10.23 13.24
CA ALA A 14 11.82 10.19 11.90
C ALA A 14 10.66 11.18 11.70
N ALA A 15 9.76 11.30 12.69
CA ALA A 15 8.66 12.27 12.65
C ALA A 15 9.19 13.71 12.62
N GLN A 16 10.21 14.02 13.42
CA GLN A 16 10.84 15.34 13.42
C GLN A 16 11.53 15.62 12.08
N GLN A 17 12.26 14.65 11.54
CA GLN A 17 12.95 14.77 10.25
C GLN A 17 11.98 15.00 9.09
N ASN A 18 10.85 14.29 9.09
CA ASN A 18 9.88 14.33 7.99
C ASN A 18 8.68 15.26 8.26
N ALA A 19 8.70 16.05 9.33
CA ALA A 19 7.57 16.89 9.74
C ALA A 19 7.07 17.83 8.63
N ALA A 20 7.98 18.37 7.81
CA ALA A 20 7.64 19.25 6.68
C ALA A 20 6.86 18.53 5.56
N LEU A 21 6.95 17.21 5.50
CA LEU A 21 6.22 16.39 4.53
C LEU A 21 4.85 15.95 5.06
N TYR A 22 4.51 16.24 6.32
CA TYR A 22 3.18 15.96 6.86
C TYR A 22 2.18 17.03 6.40
N LEU A 23 1.57 16.81 5.23
CA LEU A 23 0.69 17.79 4.61
C LEU A 23 -0.68 17.80 5.31
N ALA A 24 -1.23 18.99 5.57
CA ALA A 24 -2.55 19.12 6.16
C ALA A 24 -3.66 18.69 5.18
N GLU A 25 -3.49 19.07 3.91
CA GLU A 25 -4.45 18.79 2.85
C GLU A 25 -4.01 17.63 1.97
N ILE A 26 -5.01 16.86 1.50
CA ILE A 26 -4.81 15.79 0.53
C ILE A 26 -4.50 16.45 -0.83
N PRO A 27 -3.38 16.11 -1.48
CA PRO A 27 -3.03 16.67 -2.78
C PRO A 27 -4.04 16.28 -3.88
N PRO A 28 -4.25 17.13 -4.91
CA PRO A 28 -5.14 16.82 -6.04
C PRO A 28 -4.79 15.53 -6.78
N GLU A 29 -3.54 15.11 -6.73
CA GLU A 29 -3.04 13.88 -7.35
C GLU A 29 -3.74 12.61 -6.82
N ALA A 30 -4.33 12.69 -5.61
CA ALA A 30 -5.10 11.61 -5.01
C ALA A 30 -6.48 11.37 -5.66
N ASP A 31 -6.92 12.19 -6.64
CA ASP A 31 -8.26 12.06 -7.24
C ASP A 31 -8.52 10.70 -7.89
N ALA A 32 -7.51 10.09 -8.50
CA ALA A 32 -7.62 8.73 -9.02
C ALA A 32 -7.81 7.70 -7.91
N ALA A 33 -7.11 7.88 -6.78
CA ALA A 33 -7.28 7.03 -5.62
C ALA A 33 -8.64 7.20 -4.97
N ARG A 34 -9.16 8.44 -4.84
CA ARG A 34 -10.52 8.70 -4.34
C ARG A 34 -11.56 7.91 -5.14
N ARG A 35 -11.52 8.02 -6.47
CA ARG A 35 -12.43 7.27 -7.36
C ARG A 35 -12.32 5.76 -7.15
N LEU A 36 -11.11 5.23 -6.99
CA LEU A 36 -10.95 3.82 -6.70
C LEU A 36 -11.55 3.46 -5.35
N LEU A 37 -11.29 4.23 -4.29
CA LEU A 37 -11.84 3.99 -2.96
C LEU A 37 -13.38 4.05 -2.93
N GLU A 38 -13.98 4.93 -3.73
CA GLU A 38 -15.44 4.98 -3.90
C GLU A 38 -15.97 3.71 -4.58
N GLN A 39 -15.39 3.35 -5.73
CA GLN A 39 -15.91 2.28 -6.59
C GLN A 39 -15.55 0.87 -6.10
N TYR A 40 -14.32 0.69 -5.66
CA TYR A 40 -13.75 -0.59 -5.22
C TYR A 40 -14.07 -0.88 -3.76
N SER A 41 -13.95 0.14 -2.89
CA SER A 41 -14.08 -0.03 -1.44
C SER A 41 -15.47 0.33 -0.91
N GLY A 42 -16.35 0.90 -1.76
CA GLY A 42 -17.71 1.28 -1.41
C GLY A 42 -17.78 2.41 -0.39
N ILE A 43 -16.77 3.28 -0.34
CA ILE A 43 -16.74 4.43 0.57
C ILE A 43 -17.55 5.56 -0.06
N ALA A 44 -18.44 6.19 0.72
CA ALA A 44 -19.22 7.32 0.23
C ALA A 44 -18.31 8.52 -0.08
N PRO A 45 -18.50 9.27 -1.17
CA PRO A 45 -17.62 10.37 -1.57
C PRO A 45 -17.34 11.40 -0.46
N GLU A 46 -18.34 11.69 0.37
CA GLU A 46 -18.24 12.58 1.54
C GLU A 46 -17.31 12.07 2.66
N ASP A 47 -17.10 10.76 2.73
CA ASP A 47 -16.31 10.10 3.78
C ASP A 47 -14.88 9.76 3.34
N VAL A 48 -14.60 9.73 2.02
CA VAL A 48 -13.31 9.29 1.46
C VAL A 48 -12.13 10.06 2.02
N ASP A 49 -12.23 11.38 2.09
CA ASP A 49 -11.17 12.26 2.55
C ASP A 49 -10.90 12.10 4.05
N ALA A 50 -11.94 11.86 4.85
CA ALA A 50 -11.78 11.57 6.27
C ALA A 50 -11.09 10.22 6.47
N HIS A 51 -11.51 9.20 5.71
CA HIS A 51 -10.91 7.87 5.72
C HIS A 51 -9.42 7.89 5.33
N ILE A 52 -9.07 8.61 4.25
CA ILE A 52 -7.67 8.78 3.82
C ILE A 52 -6.81 9.41 4.93
N ARG A 53 -7.29 10.50 5.56
CA ARG A 53 -6.54 11.17 6.63
C ARG A 53 -6.36 10.26 7.84
N ASP A 54 -7.40 9.52 8.23
CA ASP A 54 -7.30 8.58 9.35
C ASP A 54 -6.26 7.48 9.08
N ILE A 55 -6.28 6.86 7.89
CA ILE A 55 -5.27 5.86 7.50
C ILE A 55 -3.86 6.45 7.53
N ARG A 56 -3.67 7.68 7.01
CA ARG A 56 -2.38 8.38 7.07
C ARG A 56 -1.92 8.55 8.52
N ASP A 57 -2.80 9.02 9.41
CA ASP A 57 -2.47 9.31 10.81
C ASP A 57 -2.08 8.06 11.57
N GLN A 58 -2.79 6.96 11.30
CA GLN A 58 -2.43 5.66 11.84
C GLN A 58 -1.08 5.18 11.29
N ALA A 59 -0.85 5.29 9.99
CA ALA A 59 0.41 4.88 9.37
C ALA A 59 1.61 5.71 9.86
N TRP A 60 1.44 7.01 10.06
CA TRP A 60 2.48 7.89 10.57
C TRP A 60 2.96 7.48 11.97
N LYS A 61 2.05 6.95 12.80
CA LYS A 61 2.39 6.40 14.13
C LYS A 61 3.15 5.08 14.05
N VAL A 62 3.01 4.33 12.96
CA VAL A 62 3.75 3.10 12.71
C VAL A 62 5.20 3.41 12.35
N PHE A 63 5.39 4.22 11.31
CA PHE A 63 6.67 4.81 10.99
C PHE A 63 6.49 6.08 10.11
N PRO A 64 7.10 7.23 10.45
CA PRO A 64 6.87 8.52 9.78
C PRO A 64 7.60 8.67 8.44
N TYR A 65 7.35 7.80 7.47
CA TYR A 65 7.94 7.99 6.13
C TYR A 65 7.38 9.24 5.46
N GLY A 66 8.25 10.02 4.80
CA GLY A 66 7.87 11.23 4.09
C GLY A 66 6.69 11.03 3.12
N GLY A 67 6.73 9.93 2.35
CA GLY A 67 5.65 9.57 1.42
C GLY A 67 4.30 9.24 2.07
N ILE A 68 4.29 8.83 3.35
CA ILE A 68 3.03 8.69 4.11
C ILE A 68 2.49 10.08 4.42
N GLY A 69 3.32 10.97 4.97
CA GLY A 69 2.92 12.32 5.33
C GLY A 69 2.37 13.13 4.16
N SER A 70 2.96 12.93 2.97
CA SER A 70 2.59 13.64 1.74
C SER A 70 1.53 12.94 0.91
N PHE A 71 0.93 11.85 1.41
CA PHE A 71 -0.07 11.05 0.69
C PHE A 71 0.42 10.42 -0.63
N SER A 72 1.73 10.24 -0.81
CA SER A 72 2.29 9.69 -2.06
C SER A 72 1.82 8.26 -2.35
N PHE A 73 1.36 7.52 -1.34
CA PHE A 73 0.73 6.20 -1.51
C PHE A 73 -0.61 6.24 -2.27
N LEU A 74 -1.14 7.44 -2.56
CA LEU A 74 -2.35 7.69 -3.35
C LEU A 74 -2.05 8.23 -4.76
N ASP A 75 -0.77 8.39 -5.14
CA ASP A 75 -0.40 8.85 -6.47
C ASP A 75 -0.52 7.73 -7.51
N PHE A 76 -1.77 7.41 -7.86
CA PHE A 76 -2.07 6.35 -8.81
C PHE A 76 -1.79 6.78 -10.25
N ASN A 77 -1.95 8.08 -10.55
CA ASN A 77 -1.74 8.58 -11.91
C ASN A 77 -0.31 8.33 -12.39
N SER A 78 0.69 8.59 -11.54
CA SER A 78 2.09 8.29 -11.89
C SER A 78 2.31 6.80 -12.18
N THR A 79 1.69 5.92 -11.39
CA THR A 79 1.78 4.46 -11.59
C THR A 79 1.10 4.03 -12.89
N LEU A 80 -0.13 4.48 -13.13
CA LEU A 80 -0.91 4.13 -14.32
C LEU A 80 -0.27 4.64 -15.61
N GLN A 81 0.46 5.76 -15.56
CA GLN A 81 1.17 6.32 -16.71
C GLN A 81 2.54 5.69 -16.95
N ASP A 82 3.04 4.85 -16.04
CA ASP A 82 4.32 4.17 -16.20
C ASP A 82 4.24 3.08 -17.28
N PRO A 83 5.04 3.16 -18.36
CA PRO A 83 5.10 2.11 -19.39
C PRO A 83 5.47 0.72 -18.83
N GLN A 84 6.22 0.66 -17.74
CA GLN A 84 6.57 -0.60 -17.07
C GLN A 84 5.35 -1.23 -16.41
N PHE A 85 4.54 -0.42 -15.71
CA PHE A 85 3.28 -0.88 -15.14
C PHE A 85 2.33 -1.40 -16.24
N GLN A 86 2.20 -0.68 -17.35
CA GLN A 86 1.39 -1.11 -18.49
C GLN A 86 1.89 -2.41 -19.13
N THR A 87 3.21 -2.61 -19.18
CA THR A 87 3.80 -3.87 -19.63
C THR A 87 3.45 -5.02 -18.68
N VAL A 88 3.48 -4.79 -17.37
CA VAL A 88 3.09 -5.77 -16.36
C VAL A 88 1.61 -6.14 -16.50
N VAL A 89 0.71 -5.15 -16.65
CA VAL A 89 -0.72 -5.39 -16.89
C VAL A 89 -0.92 -6.25 -18.14
N ALA A 90 -0.30 -5.89 -19.27
CA ALA A 90 -0.44 -6.62 -20.53
C ALA A 90 0.01 -8.09 -20.41
N ARG A 91 1.10 -8.34 -19.68
CA ARG A 91 1.60 -9.71 -19.43
C ARG A 91 0.68 -10.52 -18.54
N LEU A 92 0.21 -9.93 -17.45
CA LEU A 92 -0.65 -10.61 -16.48
C LEU A 92 -2.05 -10.88 -17.05
N THR A 93 -2.54 -10.04 -17.95
CA THR A 93 -3.87 -10.15 -18.57
C THR A 93 -3.88 -10.84 -19.93
N ALA A 94 -2.71 -11.17 -20.50
CA ALA A 94 -2.64 -11.84 -21.79
C ALA A 94 -3.44 -13.16 -21.80
N PRO A 95 -4.11 -13.52 -22.91
CA PRO A 95 -4.86 -14.76 -23.01
C PRO A 95 -4.03 -15.99 -22.66
N GLY A 96 -4.48 -16.77 -21.67
CA GLY A 96 -3.77 -17.96 -21.18
C GLY A 96 -2.58 -17.69 -20.26
N SER A 97 -2.33 -16.43 -19.87
CA SER A 97 -1.26 -16.09 -18.93
C SER A 97 -1.54 -16.64 -17.53
N MET A 98 -0.57 -17.40 -17.01
CA MET A 98 -0.54 -17.89 -15.63
C MET A 98 0.52 -17.17 -14.79
N GLU A 99 1.06 -16.04 -15.28
CA GLU A 99 2.07 -15.28 -14.56
C GLU A 99 1.49 -14.70 -13.27
N THR A 100 2.36 -14.61 -12.25
CA THR A 100 2.11 -14.00 -10.95
C THR A 100 2.96 -12.76 -10.78
N PHE A 101 2.56 -11.88 -9.86
CA PHE A 101 3.26 -10.63 -9.55
C PHE A 101 3.53 -10.52 -8.06
N LEU A 102 4.76 -10.16 -7.69
CA LEU A 102 5.17 -9.89 -6.32
C LEU A 102 5.64 -8.44 -6.18
N ASP A 103 4.96 -7.68 -5.33
CA ASP A 103 5.34 -6.34 -4.91
C ASP A 103 6.20 -6.39 -3.63
N VAL A 104 7.48 -5.99 -3.72
CA VAL A 104 8.43 -6.05 -2.59
C VAL A 104 8.59 -4.67 -1.97
N GLY A 105 8.31 -4.55 -0.67
CA GLY A 105 8.21 -3.26 0.01
C GLY A 105 6.90 -2.55 -0.32
N CYS A 106 5.81 -3.33 -0.37
CA CYS A 106 4.53 -2.89 -0.91
C CYS A 106 3.77 -1.88 -0.02
N ALA A 107 4.20 -1.65 1.22
CA ALA A 107 3.53 -0.81 2.21
C ALA A 107 2.03 -1.11 2.33
N PHE A 108 1.16 -0.28 1.75
CA PHE A 108 -0.29 -0.48 1.76
C PHE A 108 -0.79 -1.41 0.63
N GLY A 109 0.10 -1.96 -0.20
CA GLY A 109 -0.23 -2.79 -1.36
C GLY A 109 -1.01 -2.04 -2.44
N THR A 110 -0.67 -0.77 -2.66
CA THR A 110 -1.36 0.11 -3.62
C THR A 110 -1.18 -0.39 -5.07
N VAL A 111 0.03 -0.80 -5.47
CA VAL A 111 0.30 -1.29 -6.83
C VAL A 111 -0.50 -2.56 -7.13
N VAL A 112 -0.50 -3.51 -6.19
CA VAL A 112 -1.33 -4.73 -6.28
C VAL A 112 -2.80 -4.39 -6.54
N ARG A 113 -3.36 -3.39 -5.86
CA ARG A 113 -4.77 -3.04 -6.01
C ARG A 113 -5.08 -2.27 -7.28
N GLN A 114 -4.12 -1.50 -7.80
CA GLN A 114 -4.22 -0.95 -9.14
C GLN A 114 -4.21 -2.07 -10.19
N LEU A 115 -3.39 -3.12 -10.03
CA LEU A 115 -3.43 -4.30 -10.93
C LEU A 115 -4.78 -5.02 -10.89
N ILE A 116 -5.39 -5.16 -9.70
CA ILE A 116 -6.75 -5.70 -9.57
C ILE A 116 -7.75 -4.84 -10.36
N ALA A 117 -7.66 -3.51 -10.23
CA ALA A 117 -8.53 -2.58 -10.95
C ALA A 117 -8.38 -2.67 -12.47
N GLU A 118 -7.18 -2.97 -12.97
CA GLU A 118 -6.89 -3.24 -14.39
C GLU A 118 -7.31 -4.66 -14.85
N GLY A 119 -7.97 -5.44 -13.98
CA GLY A 119 -8.53 -6.74 -14.33
C GLY A 119 -7.59 -7.93 -14.11
N VAL A 120 -6.47 -7.75 -13.41
CA VAL A 120 -5.62 -8.88 -13.01
C VAL A 120 -6.31 -9.67 -11.88
N PRO A 121 -6.51 -10.99 -12.03
CA PRO A 121 -7.05 -11.86 -10.99
C PRO A 121 -6.22 -11.78 -9.70
N SER A 122 -6.90 -11.42 -8.61
CA SER A 122 -6.26 -11.10 -7.34
C SER A 122 -5.45 -12.26 -6.75
N GLU A 123 -5.85 -13.51 -6.98
CA GLU A 123 -5.16 -14.72 -6.53
C GLU A 123 -3.76 -14.91 -7.12
N ARG A 124 -3.41 -14.13 -8.16
CA ARG A 124 -2.08 -14.12 -8.79
C ARG A 124 -1.19 -12.97 -8.31
N LEU A 125 -1.67 -12.18 -7.35
CA LEU A 125 -1.01 -10.99 -6.87
C LEU A 125 -0.56 -11.16 -5.42
N PHE A 126 0.70 -10.82 -5.20
CA PHE A 126 1.38 -10.98 -3.94
C PHE A 126 2.04 -9.67 -3.55
N GLY A 127 2.05 -9.36 -2.26
CA GLY A 127 2.77 -8.22 -1.72
C GLY A 127 3.48 -8.59 -0.42
N THR A 128 4.67 -8.05 -0.24
CA THR A 128 5.43 -8.21 1.00
C THR A 128 5.97 -6.89 1.50
N ASP A 129 6.00 -6.74 2.82
CA ASP A 129 6.64 -5.61 3.49
C ASP A 129 7.20 -6.06 4.84
N LEU A 130 8.21 -5.38 5.35
CA LEU A 130 8.75 -5.65 6.69
C LEU A 130 7.71 -5.38 7.79
N GLN A 131 6.82 -4.41 7.56
CA GLN A 131 5.91 -3.88 8.57
C GLN A 131 4.48 -4.43 8.38
N PRO A 132 4.04 -5.41 9.19
CA PRO A 132 2.70 -5.98 9.08
C PRO A 132 1.58 -4.94 9.22
N ARG A 133 1.78 -3.89 10.04
CA ARG A 133 0.74 -2.87 10.25
C ARG A 133 0.47 -2.06 8.97
N PHE A 134 1.42 -1.90 8.05
CA PHE A 134 1.11 -1.25 6.76
C PHE A 134 0.25 -2.13 5.88
N LEU A 135 0.48 -3.45 5.87
CA LEU A 135 -0.37 -4.39 5.13
C LEU A 135 -1.81 -4.38 5.67
N GLU A 136 -1.96 -4.33 7.00
CA GLU A 136 -3.27 -4.20 7.65
C GLU A 136 -3.96 -2.87 7.31
N LEU A 137 -3.23 -1.75 7.39
CA LEU A 137 -3.75 -0.44 7.01
C LEU A 137 -4.11 -0.38 5.53
N GLY A 138 -3.40 -1.10 4.65
CA GLY A 138 -3.80 -1.27 3.26
C GLY A 138 -5.15 -1.98 3.14
N ARG A 139 -5.37 -3.06 3.89
CA ARG A 139 -6.68 -3.74 3.94
C ARG A 139 -7.79 -2.83 4.46
N GLU A 140 -7.50 -1.97 5.44
CA GLU A 140 -8.45 -0.99 5.97
C GLU A 140 -8.72 0.15 4.96
N LEU A 141 -7.69 0.65 4.29
CA LEU A 141 -7.76 1.68 3.26
C LEU A 141 -8.71 1.26 2.16
N PHE A 142 -8.53 0.05 1.62
CA PHE A 142 -9.27 -0.43 0.45
C PHE A 142 -10.49 -1.31 0.77
N ARG A 143 -10.74 -1.62 2.04
CA ARG A 143 -11.87 -2.46 2.53
C ARG A 143 -12.05 -3.78 1.77
N ASP A 144 -10.95 -4.45 1.45
CA ASP A 144 -10.93 -5.53 0.45
C ASP A 144 -10.61 -6.92 1.01
N ARG A 145 -10.73 -7.11 2.33
CA ARG A 145 -10.43 -8.41 2.98
C ARG A 145 -11.27 -9.56 2.41
N GLU A 146 -12.53 -9.29 2.10
CA GLU A 146 -13.47 -10.31 1.61
C GLU A 146 -13.59 -10.33 0.08
N SER A 147 -13.22 -9.25 -0.60
CA SER A 147 -13.39 -9.09 -2.05
C SER A 147 -12.13 -9.39 -2.87
N SER A 148 -10.97 -9.47 -2.23
CA SER A 148 -9.68 -9.73 -2.89
C SER A 148 -8.97 -10.94 -2.31
N SER A 149 -8.58 -11.86 -3.19
CA SER A 149 -7.75 -13.03 -2.86
C SER A 149 -6.25 -12.76 -2.97
N ALA A 150 -5.84 -11.50 -3.14
CA ALA A 150 -4.42 -11.13 -3.14
C ALA A 150 -3.76 -11.49 -1.80
N THR A 151 -2.52 -11.95 -1.85
CA THR A 151 -1.80 -12.42 -0.67
C THR A 151 -0.82 -11.34 -0.20
N PHE A 152 -0.95 -10.90 1.06
CA PHE A 152 -0.02 -9.95 1.67
C PHE A 152 0.64 -10.59 2.87
N VAL A 153 1.98 -10.57 2.89
CA VAL A 153 2.78 -11.26 3.90
C VAL A 153 3.80 -10.31 4.48
N ALA A 154 3.92 -10.29 5.80
CA ALA A 154 4.98 -9.52 6.43
C ALA A 154 6.26 -10.36 6.57
N GLY A 155 7.36 -9.92 5.96
CA GLY A 155 8.62 -10.64 6.04
C GLY A 155 9.81 -9.82 5.54
N ASP A 156 10.99 -10.28 5.92
CA ASP A 156 12.28 -9.70 5.55
C ASP A 156 12.86 -10.44 4.35
N MET A 157 12.69 -9.86 3.17
CA MET A 157 13.18 -10.42 1.90
C MET A 157 14.72 -10.48 1.83
N LEU A 158 15.42 -9.74 2.71
CA LEU A 158 16.89 -9.75 2.77
C LEU A 158 17.43 -10.84 3.70
N LYS A 159 16.55 -11.55 4.42
CA LYS A 159 16.90 -12.67 5.28
C LYS A 159 16.64 -13.98 4.56
N GLU A 160 17.71 -14.76 4.32
CA GLU A 160 17.67 -16.00 3.51
C GLU A 160 16.58 -17.00 3.95
N ASP A 161 16.32 -17.13 5.25
CA ASP A 161 15.37 -18.11 5.80
C ASP A 161 14.25 -17.44 6.63
N ASP A 162 13.60 -16.41 6.10
CA ASP A 162 12.39 -15.89 6.71
C ASP A 162 11.16 -16.76 6.39
N ALA A 163 10.93 -17.78 7.22
CA ALA A 163 9.83 -18.75 7.06
C ALA A 163 8.42 -18.13 6.98
N ARG A 164 8.26 -16.84 7.31
CA ARG A 164 7.00 -16.11 7.08
C ARG A 164 6.68 -15.99 5.59
N LEU A 165 7.71 -15.91 4.75
CA LEU A 165 7.61 -15.73 3.31
C LEU A 165 7.38 -17.05 2.54
N ASP A 166 7.41 -18.22 3.20
CA ASP A 166 7.22 -19.55 2.59
C ASP A 166 5.85 -19.74 1.90
N VAL A 167 4.92 -18.82 2.13
CA VAL A 167 3.58 -18.82 1.53
C VAL A 167 3.49 -18.05 0.21
N LEU A 168 4.57 -17.38 -0.20
CA LEU A 168 4.73 -16.68 -1.48
C LEU A 168 5.27 -17.62 -2.56
#